data_AF-A0A7L7M8P9-F1
#
_entry.id   AF-A0A7L7M8P9-F1
#
_cell.length_a   1.000
_cell.length_b   1.000
_cell.length_c   1.000
_cell.angle_alpha   90.00
_cell.angle_beta   90.00
_cell.angle_gamma   90.00
#
_symmetry.space_group_name_H-M   'P 1'
#
loop_
_entity.id
_entity.type
_entity.pdbx_description
1 polymer ?
#
loop_
_entity_poly.entity_id
_entity_poly.type
_entity_poly.pdbx_seq_one_letter_code
_entity_poly.pdbx_strand_id
1 'polypeptide(L)'
;MTERKKILLRLDPAVHDAVARWAADELRSTNAQIEFLLRRALDGAGRMPEGAGGLPRRGRPRRAGSGRSGVNPDGTGTREVSPSTRSDEEETP
;
A
#
# COMPACT_ATOMS: atom_id res chain seq x y z
N MET A 1 -1.69 -7.03 1.82
CA MET A 1 -1.88 -5.62 2.26
C MET A 1 -2.87 -5.00 1.30
N THR A 2 -3.95 -4.36 1.76
CA THR A 2 -4.86 -3.62 0.88
C THR A 2 -4.07 -2.53 0.16
N GLU A 3 -4.14 -2.50 -1.16
CA GLU A 3 -3.44 -1.52 -1.97
C GLU A 3 -3.97 -0.12 -1.67
N ARG A 4 -3.07 0.83 -1.37
CA ARG A 4 -3.46 2.22 -1.08
C ARG A 4 -3.50 3.02 -2.38
N LYS A 5 -4.68 3.47 -2.76
CA LYS A 5 -4.85 4.36 -3.92
C LYS A 5 -4.40 5.78 -3.56
N LYS A 6 -3.39 6.29 -4.28
CA LYS A 6 -3.00 7.70 -4.21
C LYS A 6 -3.88 8.49 -5.17
N ILE A 7 -4.54 9.53 -4.68
CA ILE A 7 -5.37 10.43 -5.47
C ILE A 7 -4.89 11.88 -5.28
N LEU A 8 -4.99 12.69 -6.32
CA LEU A 8 -4.82 14.14 -6.19
C LEU A 8 -6.18 14.73 -5.81
N LEU A 9 -6.28 15.24 -4.59
CA LEU A 9 -7.49 15.91 -4.11
C LEU A 9 -7.39 17.41 -4.38
N ARG A 10 -8.38 17.97 -5.08
CA ARG A 10 -8.53 19.42 -5.16
C ARG A 10 -9.33 19.88 -3.95
N LEU A 11 -8.68 20.64 -3.08
CA LEU A 11 -9.28 21.19 -1.87
C LEU A 11 -8.99 22.68 -1.82
N ASP A 12 -9.94 23.44 -1.29
CA ASP A 12 -9.69 24.84 -0.94
C ASP A 12 -8.53 24.91 0.08
N PRO A 13 -7.53 25.80 -0.11
CA PRO A 13 -6.38 25.87 0.78
C PRO A 13 -6.74 26.13 2.25
N ALA A 14 -7.74 26.96 2.53
CA ALA A 14 -8.16 27.25 3.90
C ALA A 14 -8.79 26.02 4.57
N VAL A 15 -9.53 25.21 3.80
CA VAL A 15 -10.08 23.94 4.28
C VAL A 15 -8.97 22.93 4.55
N HIS A 16 -7.97 22.84 3.66
CA HIS A 16 -6.79 22.00 3.87
C HIS A 16 -6.09 22.36 5.19
N ASP A 17 -5.88 23.65 5.43
CA ASP A 17 -5.18 24.13 6.63
C ASP A 17 -5.97 23.88 7.91
N ALA A 18 -7.30 24.02 7.85
CA ALA A 18 -8.17 23.68 8.98
C ALA A 18 -8.07 22.18 9.33
N VAL A 19 -8.08 21.30 8.33
CA VAL A 19 -7.93 19.85 8.54
C VAL A 19 -6.53 19.51 9.06
N ALA A 20 -5.49 20.17 8.55
CA ALA A 20 -4.11 19.95 9.01
C ALA A 20 -3.92 20.36 10.48
N ARG A 21 -4.49 21.50 10.89
CA ARG A 21 -4.47 21.94 12.31
C ARG A 21 -5.21 20.94 13.21
N TRP A 22 -6.42 20.53 12.82
CA TRP A 22 -7.16 19.52 13.59
C TRP A 22 -6.42 18.18 13.69
N ALA A 23 -5.77 17.74 12.60
CA ALA A 23 -4.95 16.53 12.63
C ALA A 23 -3.78 16.66 13.62
N ALA A 24 -3.14 17.83 13.69
CA ALA A 24 -2.05 18.11 14.63
C ALA A 24 -2.54 18.05 16.09
N ASP A 25 -3.70 18.65 16.38
CA ASP A 25 -4.32 18.63 17.71
C ASP A 25 -4.61 17.20 18.19
N GLU A 26 -4.98 16.31 17.26
CA GLU A 26 -5.26 14.89 17.54
C GLU A 26 -4.04 13.96 17.41
N LEU A 27 -2.84 14.51 17.18
CA LEU A 27 -1.60 13.76 16.96
C LEU A 27 -1.73 12.70 15.84
N ARG A 28 -2.35 13.10 14.73
CA ARG A 28 -2.55 12.32 13.49
C ARG A 28 -1.86 13.01 12.31
N SER A 29 -1.55 12.23 11.27
CA SER A 29 -1.20 12.83 9.98
C SER A 29 -2.45 13.38 9.31
N THR A 30 -2.30 14.41 8.47
CA THR A 30 -3.40 14.98 7.70
C THR A 30 -4.13 13.92 6.87
N ASN A 31 -3.40 12.99 6.24
CA ASN A 31 -4.02 11.89 5.48
C ASN A 31 -4.84 10.94 6.37
N ALA A 32 -4.35 10.63 7.57
CA ALA A 32 -5.11 9.79 8.52
C ALA A 32 -6.38 10.51 9.00
N GLN A 33 -6.32 11.83 9.17
CA GLN A 33 -7.49 12.64 9.51
C GLN A 33 -8.51 12.67 8.37
N ILE A 34 -8.06 12.88 7.14
CA ILE A 34 -8.91 12.85 5.94
C ILE A 34 -9.60 11.47 5.81
N GLU A 35 -8.85 10.37 5.97
CA GLU A 35 -9.43 9.03 5.90
C GLU A 35 -10.50 8.81 7.00
N PHE A 36 -10.22 9.25 8.23
CA PHE A 36 -11.18 9.16 9.33
C PHE A 36 -12.47 9.93 9.03
N LEU A 37 -12.35 11.15 8.50
CA LEU A 37 -13.51 11.98 8.16
C LEU A 37 -14.35 11.36 7.04
N LEU A 38 -13.71 10.84 5.99
CA LEU A 38 -14.41 10.19 4.89
C LEU A 38 -15.18 8.96 5.36
N ARG A 39 -14.57 8.11 6.19
CA ARG A 39 -15.24 6.92 6.74
C ARG A 39 -16.42 7.31 7.63
N ARG A 40 -16.23 8.27 8.54
CA ARG A 40 -17.32 8.78 9.39
C ARG A 40 -18.48 9.35 8.57
N ALA A 41 -18.18 10.07 7.48
CA ALA A 41 -19.20 10.60 6.59
C ALA A 41 -19.94 9.49 5.82
N LEU A 42 -19.23 8.46 5.35
CA LEU A 42 -19.84 7.29 4.71
C LEU A 42 -20.72 6.49 5.68
N ASP A 43 -20.26 6.25 6.90
CA ASP A 43 -21.02 5.58 7.95
C ASP A 43 -22.29 6.37 8.29
N GLY A 44 -22.16 7.69 8.51
CA GLY A 44 -23.31 8.56 8.79
C GLY A 44 -24.30 8.65 7.63
N ALA A 45 -23.85 8.44 6.39
CA ALA A 45 -24.70 8.39 5.20
C ALA A 45 -25.25 6.98 4.90
N GLY A 46 -24.86 5.94 5.66
CA GLY A 46 -25.23 4.56 5.37
C GLY A 46 -24.63 4.01 4.07
N ARG A 47 -23.47 4.52 3.65
CA ARG A 47 -22.80 4.19 2.37
C ARG A 47 -21.46 3.49 2.55
N MET A 48 -21.20 2.96 3.74
CA MET A 48 -19.97 2.23 4.01
C MET A 48 -19.92 0.93 3.18
N PRO A 49 -18.84 0.65 2.44
CA PRO A 49 -18.72 -0.59 1.68
C PRO A 49 -18.54 -1.79 2.62
N GLU A 50 -19.23 -2.91 2.35
CA GLU A 50 -19.14 -4.15 3.14
C GLU A 50 -17.71 -4.74 3.18
N GLY A 51 -16.90 -4.47 2.15
CA GLY A 51 -15.51 -4.93 2.06
C GLY A 51 -14.44 -3.95 2.57
N ALA A 52 -14.83 -2.82 3.18
CA ALA A 52 -13.86 -1.82 3.64
C ALA A 52 -13.08 -2.32 4.87
N GLY A 53 -11.80 -2.65 4.69
CA GLY A 53 -10.91 -3.01 5.79
C GLY A 53 -10.82 -1.90 6.86
N GLY A 54 -10.62 -2.28 8.12
CA GLY A 54 -10.54 -1.35 9.26
C GLY A 54 -9.37 -0.36 9.15
N LEU A 55 -9.43 0.76 9.90
CA LEU A 55 -8.34 1.73 9.92
C LEU A 55 -7.02 1.05 10.35
N PRO A 56 -5.91 1.29 9.64
CA PRO A 56 -4.61 0.78 10.05
C PRO A 56 -4.23 1.35 11.43
N ARG A 57 -3.73 0.48 12.32
CA ARG A 57 -3.30 0.87 13.67
C ARG A 57 -2.20 1.93 13.63
N ARG A 58 -2.22 2.89 14.57
CA ARG A 58 -1.15 3.89 14.76
C ARG A 58 0.20 3.18 14.95
N GLY A 59 1.21 3.67 14.24
CA GLY A 59 2.57 3.17 14.29
C GLY A 59 3.17 2.91 12.91
N ARG A 60 4.50 2.90 12.83
CA ARG A 60 5.22 2.48 11.62
C ARG A 60 4.83 1.03 11.34
N PRO A 61 4.36 0.66 10.13
CA PRO A 61 4.20 -0.74 9.77
C PRO A 61 5.50 -1.48 10.09
N ARG A 62 5.43 -2.60 10.81
CA ARG A 62 6.61 -3.45 11.03
C ARG A 62 7.20 -3.74 9.65
N ARG A 63 8.48 -3.45 9.45
CA ARG A 63 9.18 -3.83 8.22
C ARG A 63 9.01 -5.34 8.09
N ALA A 64 8.25 -5.79 7.09
CA ALA A 64 8.03 -7.22 6.87
C ALA A 64 9.42 -7.85 6.65
N GLY A 65 9.82 -8.70 7.60
CA GLY A 65 11.02 -9.50 7.47
C GLY A 65 10.85 -10.43 6.28
N SER A 66 11.81 -10.39 5.38
CA SER A 66 12.07 -11.46 4.42
C SER A 66 12.25 -12.78 5.18
N GLY A 67 11.31 -13.71 5.04
CA GLY A 67 11.32 -14.96 5.77
C GLY A 67 10.41 -15.99 5.12
N ARG A 68 11.02 -16.80 4.26
CA ARG A 68 10.55 -18.01 3.58
C ARG A 68 9.47 -18.78 4.38
N SER A 69 8.34 -19.08 3.75
CA SER A 69 7.61 -20.33 4.01
C SER A 69 6.65 -20.62 2.87
N GLY A 70 6.87 -21.76 2.24
CA GLY A 70 6.16 -22.27 1.08
C GLY A 70 6.84 -23.56 0.65
N VAL A 71 6.95 -24.51 1.59
CA VAL A 71 7.18 -25.92 1.27
C VAL A 71 6.05 -26.35 0.34
N ASN A 72 6.39 -26.81 -0.86
CA ASN A 72 5.49 -27.56 -1.73
C ASN A 72 5.59 -29.04 -1.32
N PRO A 73 4.54 -29.67 -0.79
CA PRO A 73 4.47 -31.11 -0.67
C PRO A 73 3.76 -31.65 -1.90
N ASP A 74 4.43 -31.68 -3.05
CA ASP A 74 4.10 -32.67 -4.08
C ASP A 74 5.17 -32.66 -5.17
N GLY A 75 5.85 -33.80 -5.30
CA GLY A 75 6.79 -34.05 -6.37
C GLY A 75 6.05 -34.33 -7.65
N THR A 76 6.20 -33.48 -8.66
CA THR A 76 6.15 -33.88 -10.06
C THR A 76 7.16 -33.02 -10.82
N GLY A 77 8.12 -33.71 -11.44
CA GLY A 77 9.23 -33.09 -12.13
C GLY A 77 8.88 -32.64 -13.54
N THR A 78 9.52 -31.57 -13.98
CA THR A 78 9.89 -31.37 -15.38
C THR A 78 11.31 -30.81 -15.40
N ARG A 79 12.24 -31.66 -15.82
CA ARG A 79 13.55 -31.26 -16.32
C ARG A 79 13.32 -30.47 -17.60
N GLU A 80 13.63 -29.19 -17.62
CA GLU A 80 13.99 -28.50 -18.86
C GLU A 80 15.51 -28.33 -18.91
N VAL A 81 16.10 -28.98 -19.90
CA VAL A 81 17.52 -28.98 -20.20
C VAL A 81 17.71 -28.20 -21.50
N SER A 82 18.50 -27.12 -21.40
CA SER A 82 19.45 -26.61 -22.41
C SER A 82 18.87 -26.01 -23.72
N PRO A 83 19.63 -25.20 -24.51
CA PRO A 83 21.09 -25.09 -24.51
C PRO A 83 21.69 -23.67 -24.60
N SER A 84 22.99 -23.66 -24.29
CA SER A 84 23.96 -22.61 -24.53
C SER A 84 24.04 -22.18 -26.00
N THR A 85 24.20 -20.88 -26.25
CA THR A 85 24.99 -20.39 -27.38
C THR A 85 26.02 -19.39 -26.88
N ARG A 86 27.25 -19.69 -27.27
CA ARG A 86 28.52 -19.02 -27.06
C ARG A 86 28.71 -17.92 -28.13
N SER A 87 29.68 -17.05 -27.87
CA SER A 87 30.42 -16.15 -28.77
C SER A 87 30.28 -14.66 -28.43
N ASP A 88 31.31 -14.08 -27.81
CA ASP A 88 32.56 -13.51 -28.41
C ASP A 88 32.24 -12.12 -28.97
N GLU A 89 32.64 -11.03 -28.32
CA GLU A 89 33.91 -10.28 -28.44
C GLU A 89 33.67 -8.91 -29.12
N GLU A 90 34.62 -8.01 -28.93
CA GLU A 90 34.75 -6.62 -29.43
C GLU A 90 33.87 -5.56 -28.75
N GLU A 91 34.38 -4.69 -27.86
CA GLU A 91 35.54 -3.77 -27.96
C GLU A 91 35.32 -2.61 -28.95
N THR A 92 35.08 -1.43 -28.37
CA THR A 92 35.44 -0.05 -28.82
C THR A 92 34.74 0.59 -30.03
N PRO A 93 34.81 1.94 -30.17
CA PRO A 93 35.63 2.93 -29.44
C PRO A 93 34.88 3.88 -28.50
#